data_AF-A0A7C5C7I0-F1
#
_entry.id   AF-A0A7C5C7I0-F1
#
_cell.length_a   1.000
_cell.length_b   1.000
_cell.length_c   1.000
_cell.angle_alpha   90.00
_cell.angle_beta   90.00
_cell.angle_gamma   90.00
#
_symmetry.space_group_name_H-M   'P 1'
#
loop_
_entity.id
_entity.type
_entity.pdbx_description
1 polymer ?
#
loop_
_entity_poly.entity_id
_entity_poly.type
_entity_poly.pdbx_seq_one_letter_code
_entity_poly.pdbx_strand_id
1 'polypeptide(L)'
;MPKIILITHQKGGVGKSTLTFNLAHNISTNAKVAVLDFDVQGSLAQIKDLVSDFDIITYQKGIKEIKHLDYDFIFIDTPPYLT
;
A
#
# COMPACT_ATOMS: atom_id res chain seq x y z
N MET A 1 8.67 -14.95 0.46
CA MET A 1 8.95 -13.57 0.00
C MET A 1 7.66 -13.02 -0.58
N PRO A 2 7.22 -11.83 -0.13
CA PRO A 2 5.99 -11.22 -0.63
C PRO A 2 6.08 -10.91 -2.12
N LYS A 3 4.95 -10.97 -2.82
CA LYS A 3 4.79 -10.34 -4.13
C LYS A 3 4.58 -8.84 -3.93
N ILE A 4 5.51 -8.04 -4.43
CA ILE A 4 5.48 -6.58 -4.28
C ILE A 4 4.84 -5.97 -5.53
N ILE A 5 3.76 -5.19 -5.33
CA ILE A 5 3.01 -4.51 -6.38
C ILE A 5 3.12 -3.00 -6.15
N LEU A 6 3.82 -2.31 -7.03
CA LEU A 6 4.00 -0.86 -6.97
C LEU A 6 2.94 -0.15 -7.80
N ILE A 7 2.15 0.74 -7.18
CA ILE A 7 1.18 1.59 -7.88
C ILE A 7 1.76 3.01 -7.93
N THR A 8 2.18 3.44 -9.11
CA THR A 8 2.86 4.73 -9.29
C THR A 8 2.34 5.52 -10.49
N HIS A 9 2.30 6.84 -10.33
CA HIS A 9 1.91 7.80 -11.36
C HIS A 9 2.18 9.23 -10.88
N GLN A 10 2.81 10.05 -11.74
CA GLN A 10 3.26 11.42 -11.45
C GLN A 10 2.14 12.44 -11.20
N LYS A 11 0.93 12.16 -11.72
CA LYS A 11 -0.24 13.01 -11.53
C LYS A 11 -1.00 12.63 -10.25
N GLY A 12 -1.33 13.61 -9.42
CA GLY A 12 -2.27 13.47 -8.30
C GLY A 12 -3.71 13.32 -8.78
N GLY A 13 -4.55 12.61 -8.01
CA GLY A 13 -5.98 12.46 -8.33
C GLY A 13 -6.31 11.51 -9.50
N VAL A 14 -5.37 10.67 -9.94
CA VAL A 14 -5.62 9.64 -11.00
C VAL A 14 -6.17 8.31 -10.47
N GLY A 15 -6.42 8.21 -9.15
CA GLY A 15 -6.99 7.01 -8.54
C GLY A 15 -5.99 5.94 -8.07
N LYS A 16 -4.70 6.27 -7.86
CA LYS A 16 -3.68 5.32 -7.35
C LYS A 16 -4.10 4.66 -6.04
N SER A 17 -4.41 5.46 -5.01
CA SER A 17 -4.82 4.98 -3.71
C SER A 17 -6.11 4.18 -3.78
N THR A 18 -7.07 4.63 -4.60
CA THR A 18 -8.34 3.91 -4.85
C THR A 18 -8.10 2.54 -5.48
N LEU A 19 -7.24 2.47 -6.50
CA LEU A 19 -6.89 1.20 -7.14
C LEU A 19 -6.15 0.28 -6.17
N THR A 20 -5.19 0.83 -5.43
CA THR A 20 -4.42 0.11 -4.42
C THR A 20 -5.32 -0.52 -3.37
N PHE A 21 -6.24 0.26 -2.80
CA PHE A 21 -7.20 -0.21 -1.81
C PHE A 21 -8.07 -1.35 -2.34
N ASN A 22 -8.70 -1.18 -3.51
CA ASN A 22 -9.64 -2.16 -4.05
C ASN A 22 -8.93 -3.47 -4.44
N LEU A 23 -7.72 -3.40 -4.99
CA LEU A 23 -6.92 -4.58 -5.28
C LEU A 23 -6.49 -5.30 -3.98
N ALA A 24 -6.05 -4.55 -2.97
CA ALA A 24 -5.68 -5.13 -1.68
C ALA A 24 -6.86 -5.83 -1.00
N HIS A 25 -8.03 -5.17 -0.94
CA HIS A 25 -9.26 -5.73 -0.38
C HIS A 25 -9.73 -6.99 -1.13
N ASN A 26 -9.64 -6.99 -2.46
CA ASN A 26 -10.05 -8.17 -3.23
C ASN A 26 -9.12 -9.37 -2.97
N ILE A 27 -7.80 -9.14 -2.92
CA ILE A 27 -6.81 -10.20 -2.71
C ILE A 27 -6.81 -10.69 -1.25
N SER A 28 -7.11 -9.82 -0.28
CA SER A 28 -7.08 -10.18 1.15
C SER A 28 -8.08 -11.26 1.53
N THR A 29 -9.09 -11.49 0.68
CA THR A 29 -10.03 -12.61 0.82
C THR A 29 -9.36 -13.99 0.80
N ASN A 30 -8.18 -14.12 0.21
CA ASN A 30 -7.48 -15.40 0.02
C ASN A 30 -5.99 -15.36 0.38
N ALA A 31 -5.47 -14.23 0.85
CA ALA A 31 -4.04 -14.05 1.11
C ALA A 31 -3.79 -12.99 2.19
N LYS A 32 -2.63 -13.06 2.85
CA LYS A 32 -2.19 -12.04 3.82
C LYS A 32 -1.64 -10.84 3.07
N VAL A 33 -2.34 -9.70 3.15
CA VAL A 33 -2.03 -8.49 2.38
C VAL A 33 -1.60 -7.35 3.30
N ALA A 34 -0.60 -6.58 2.85
CA ALA A 34 -0.30 -5.26 3.39
C ALA A 34 -0.33 -4.20 2.29
N VAL A 35 -0.75 -2.99 2.66
CA VAL A 35 -0.54 -1.78 1.89
C VAL A 35 0.44 -0.89 2.63
N LEU A 36 1.54 -0.56 1.98
CA LEU A 36 2.53 0.40 2.45
C LEU A 36 2.21 1.76 1.81
N ASP A 37 1.77 2.71 2.64
CA ASP A 37 1.52 4.08 2.22
C ASP A 37 2.82 4.90 2.40
N PHE A 38 3.44 5.27 1.29
CA PHE A 38 4.60 6.15 1.24
C PHE A 38 4.22 7.62 1.00
N ASP A 39 2.94 7.92 0.75
CA ASP A 39 2.50 9.28 0.49
C ASP A 39 2.39 10.04 1.83
N VAL A 40 3.09 11.17 1.94
CA VAL A 40 3.03 12.05 3.11
C VAL A 40 1.60 12.58 3.34
N GLN A 41 0.79 12.67 2.28
CA GLN A 41 -0.63 13.03 2.39
C GLN A 41 -1.47 11.90 3.05
N GLY A 42 -1.00 10.66 2.99
CA GLY A 42 -1.53 9.54 3.77
C GLY A 42 -3.00 9.21 3.49
N SER A 43 -3.43 9.22 2.23
CA SER A 43 -4.84 8.98 1.87
C SER A 43 -5.33 7.62 2.36
N LEU A 44 -4.48 6.59 2.33
CA LEU A 44 -4.80 5.25 2.85
C LEU A 44 -4.57 5.18 4.36
N ALA A 45 -3.51 5.83 4.86
CA ALA A 45 -3.26 5.91 6.30
C ALA A 45 -4.44 6.51 7.09
N GLN A 46 -5.17 7.46 6.52
CA GLN A 46 -6.35 8.09 7.14
C GLN A 46 -7.52 7.12 7.38
N ILE A 47 -7.64 6.05 6.57
CA ILE A 47 -8.73 5.08 6.68
C ILE A 47 -8.32 3.76 7.34
N LYS A 48 -7.07 3.65 7.81
CA LYS A 48 -6.53 2.40 8.37
C LYS A 48 -7.39 1.79 9.48
N ASP A 49 -7.99 2.63 10.34
CA ASP A 49 -8.77 2.17 11.50
C ASP A 49 -10.17 1.69 11.10
N LEU A 50 -10.56 1.87 9.83
CA LEU A 50 -11.82 1.40 9.24
C LEU A 50 -11.66 0.08 8.47
N VAL A 51 -10.42 -0.41 8.34
CA VAL A 51 -10.07 -1.58 7.52
C VAL A 51 -9.60 -2.70 8.43
N SER A 52 -10.29 -3.84 8.39
CA SER A 52 -9.90 -5.04 9.13
C SER A 52 -9.41 -6.18 8.25
N ASP A 53 -9.61 -6.10 6.93
CA ASP A 53 -9.33 -7.20 6.00
C ASP A 53 -7.85 -7.33 5.65
N PHE A 54 -7.09 -6.24 5.73
CA PHE A 54 -5.65 -6.19 5.45
C PHE A 54 -4.99 -5.03 6.21
N ASP A 55 -3.67 -5.07 6.33
CA ASP A 55 -2.93 -4.05 7.07
C ASP A 55 -2.64 -2.83 6.19
N ILE A 56 -2.89 -1.62 6.71
CA ILE A 56 -2.41 -0.37 6.13
C ILE A 56 -1.31 0.20 7.02
N ILE A 57 -0.12 0.36 6.46
CA ILE A 57 1.09 0.75 7.19
C ILE A 57 1.65 2.02 6.57
N THR A 58 1.68 3.12 7.35
CA THR A 58 2.50 4.29 6.98
C THR A 58 3.97 3.86 7.03
N TYR A 59 4.64 3.85 5.88
CA TYR A 59 5.95 3.22 5.76
C TYR A 59 7.05 4.25 5.53
N GLN A 60 7.98 4.33 6.50
CA GLN A 60 9.12 5.25 6.47
C GLN A 60 10.47 4.53 6.57
N LYS A 61 10.47 3.20 6.55
CA LYS A 61 11.69 2.37 6.66
C LYS A 61 12.35 2.14 5.30
N GLY A 62 13.50 1.47 5.29
CA GLY A 62 14.23 1.19 4.05
C GLY A 62 13.53 0.17 3.17
N ILE A 63 13.55 0.38 1.84
CA ILE A 63 12.93 -0.54 0.84
C ILE A 63 13.44 -1.98 0.98
N LYS A 64 14.67 -2.19 1.44
CA LYS A 64 15.25 -3.53 1.64
C LYS A 64 14.49 -4.34 2.70
N GLU A 65 13.91 -3.68 3.70
CA GLU A 65 13.17 -4.32 4.79
C GLU A 65 11.82 -4.88 4.32
N ILE A 66 11.22 -4.33 3.26
CA ILE A 66 9.92 -4.76 2.72
C ILE A 66 9.93 -6.26 2.37
N LYS A 67 11.06 -6.77 1.87
CA LYS A 67 11.22 -8.17 1.47
C LYS A 67 11.16 -9.15 2.65
N HIS A 68 11.35 -8.65 3.87
CA HIS A 68 11.37 -9.42 5.11
C HIS A 68 10.04 -9.34 5.88
N LEU A 69 9.06 -8.56 5.39
CA LEU A 69 7.74 -8.52 5.98
C LEU A 69 6.98 -9.82 5.69
N ASP A 70 6.25 -10.30 6.69
CA ASP A 70 5.49 -11.55 6.64
C ASP A 70 4.11 -11.34 6.01
N TYR A 71 4.08 -11.19 4.68
CA TYR A 71 2.87 -11.06 3.87
C TYR A 71 3.02 -11.87 2.57
N ASP A 72 1.89 -12.28 2.00
CA ASP A 72 1.84 -12.89 0.67
C ASP A 72 1.94 -11.83 -0.42
N PHE A 73 1.21 -10.71 -0.23
CA PHE A 73 1.22 -9.57 -1.14
C PHE A 73 1.47 -8.27 -0.38
N ILE A 74 2.29 -7.40 -0.99
CA ILE A 74 2.55 -6.06 -0.49
C ILE A 74 2.28 -5.08 -1.61
N PHE A 75 1.28 -4.23 -1.41
CA PHE A 75 1.03 -3.08 -2.26
C PHE A 75 1.82 -1.87 -1.76
N ILE A 76 2.34 -1.07 -2.67
CA ILE A 76 3.03 0.19 -2.38
C ILE A 76 2.26 1.31 -3.07
N ASP A 77 1.68 2.21 -2.28
CA ASP A 77 1.10 3.47 -2.77
C ASP A 77 2.15 4.58 -2.66
N THR A 78 2.42 5.27 -3.76
CA THR A 78 3.47 6.29 -3.84
C THR A 78 2.90 7.70 -3.93
N PRO A 79 3.61 8.72 -3.41
CA PRO A 79 3.24 10.11 -3.64
C PRO A 79 3.27 10.45 -5.14
N PRO A 80 2.53 11.48 -5.58
CA PRO A 80 2.54 11.94 -6.97
C PRO A 80 3.92 12.49 -7.40
N TYR A 81 4.71 13.04 -6.47
CA TYR A 81 6.03 13.59 -6.76
C TYR A 81 7.06 12.98 -5.82
N LEU A 82 8.22 12.61 -6.38
CA LEU A 82 9.42 12.30 -5.62
C LEU A 82 10.14 13.62 -5.35
N THR A 83 9.72 14.36 -4.33
CA THR A 83 10.45 15.53 -3.82
C THR A 83 11.52 15.10 -2.84
#